data_AF-A0A4Q4D4X3-F1
#
_entry.id   AF-A0A4Q4D4X3-F1
#
_cell.length_a   1.000
_cell.length_b   1.000
_cell.length_c   1.000
_cell.angle_alpha   90.00
_cell.angle_beta   90.00
_cell.angle_gamma   90.00
#
_symmetry.space_group_name_H-M   'P 1'
#
loop_
_entity.id
_entity.type
_entity.pdbx_description
1 polymer ?
#
loop_
_entity_poly.entity_id
_entity_poly.type
_entity_poly.pdbx_seq_one_letter_code
_entity_poly.pdbx_strand_id
1 'polypeptide(L)' 'AYMSSVPGVFVAGDAGRGQSLIVWAIAEGRSAANGVDAFLTGETSNLPRPINPNDRPLTV' A
#
# COMPACT_ATOMS: atom_id res chain seq x y z
N ALA A 1 -2.98 -0.26 -7.20
CA ALA A 1 -1.61 -0.79 -7.19
C ALA A 1 -0.65 0.39 -7.03
N TYR A 2 0.39 0.26 -6.18
CA TYR A 2 1.34 1.34 -5.87
C TYR A 2 2.66 1.22 -6.65
N MET A 3 2.80 0.19 -7.48
CA MET A 3 3.89 0.10 -8.45
C MET A 3 3.69 1.19 -9.51
N SER A 4 4.77 1.87 -9.83
CA SER A 4 4.82 2.84 -10.92
C SER A 4 4.75 2.13 -12.28
N SER A 5 4.88 2.90 -13.36
CA SER A 5 5.06 2.33 -14.70
C SER A 5 6.37 1.57 -14.87
N VAL A 6 7.34 1.75 -13.97
CA VAL A 6 8.60 1.01 -13.96
C VAL A 6 8.47 -0.20 -13.04
N PRO A 7 8.62 -1.43 -13.55
CA PRO A 7 8.54 -2.64 -12.74
C PRO A 7 9.51 -2.63 -11.56
N GLY A 8 9.03 -2.99 -10.37
CA GLY A 8 9.81 -3.00 -9.14
C GLY A 8 10.02 -1.64 -8.47
N VAL A 9 9.55 -0.55 -9.08
CA VAL A 9 9.59 0.80 -8.47
C VAL A 9 8.21 1.16 -7.94
N PHE A 10 8.13 1.50 -6.66
CA PHE A 10 6.90 1.81 -5.95
C PHE A 10 6.91 3.23 -5.38
N VAL A 11 5.75 3.85 -5.29
CA VAL A 11 5.60 5.24 -4.83
C VAL A 11 4.47 5.33 -3.81
N ALA A 12 4.65 6.13 -2.76
CA ALA A 12 3.65 6.41 -1.73
C ALA A 12 3.81 7.82 -1.16
N GLY A 13 2.77 8.34 -0.50
CA GLY A 13 2.80 9.63 0.16
C GLY A 13 2.88 10.79 -0.84
N ASP A 14 3.51 11.88 -0.43
CA ASP A 14 3.53 13.12 -1.22
C ASP A 14 4.19 12.95 -2.60
N ALA A 15 5.10 11.99 -2.76
CA ALA A 15 5.72 11.67 -4.05
C ALA A 15 4.73 11.09 -5.08
N GLY A 16 3.66 10.44 -4.62
CA GLY A 16 2.63 9.84 -5.48
C GLY A 16 1.34 10.64 -5.54
N ARG A 17 0.96 11.30 -4.43
CA ARG A 17 -0.30 12.04 -4.30
C ARG A 17 -0.14 13.55 -4.44
N GLY A 18 1.06 14.10 -4.25
CA GLY A 18 1.26 15.52 -3.94
C GLY A 18 1.01 15.81 -2.45
N GLN A 19 1.15 17.08 -2.04
CA GLN A 19 1.02 17.49 -0.63
C GLN A 19 -0.26 16.95 0.01
N SER A 20 -0.11 16.11 1.04
CA SER A 20 -1.23 15.46 1.71
C SER A 20 -1.09 15.39 3.23
N LEU A 21 -2.07 14.75 3.88
CA LEU A 21 -2.05 14.50 5.31
C LEU A 21 -1.12 13.32 5.64
N ILE A 22 -0.50 13.37 6.82
CA ILE A 22 0.36 12.29 7.33
C ILE A 22 -0.38 10.95 7.36
N VAL A 23 -1.67 10.94 7.70
CA VAL A 23 -2.48 9.71 7.72
C VAL A 23 -2.55 9.04 6.34
N TRP A 24 -2.57 9.82 5.27
CA TRP A 24 -2.54 9.29 3.90
C TRP A 24 -1.18 8.70 3.58
N ALA A 25 -0.09 9.39 3.92
CA ALA A 25 1.25 8.86 3.72
C ALA A 25 1.47 7.53 4.47
N ILE A 26 0.94 7.39 5.68
CA ILE A 26 1.00 6.13 6.45
C ILE A 26 0.19 5.02 5.76
N ALA A 27 -1.05 5.31 5.36
CA ALA A 27 -1.92 4.35 4.70
C ALA A 27 -1.31 3.87 3.37
N GLU A 28 -0.82 4.79 2.56
CA GLU A 28 -0.19 4.50 1.28
C GLU A 28 1.15 3.77 1.44
N GLY A 29 1.95 4.15 2.44
CA GLY A 29 3.21 3.45 2.74
C GLY A 29 2.97 1.97 3.09
N ARG A 30 1.93 1.67 3.87
CA ARG A 30 1.53 0.27 4.17
C ARG A 30 1.12 -0.49 2.92
N SER A 31 0.33 0.15 2.05
CA SER A 31 -0.06 -0.48 0.78
C SER A 31 1.10 -0.69 -0.18
N ALA A 32 2.05 0.26 -0.23
CA ALA A 32 3.26 0.12 -1.04
C ALA A 32 4.13 -1.03 -0.52
N ALA A 33 4.32 -1.15 0.80
CA ALA A 33 5.02 -2.27 1.41
C ALA A 33 4.35 -3.62 1.08
N ASN A 34 3.02 -3.71 1.17
CA ASN A 34 2.27 -4.91 0.77
C ASN A 34 2.50 -5.25 -0.73
N GLY A 35 2.54 -4.24 -1.60
CA GLY A 35 2.83 -4.43 -3.03
C GLY A 35 4.28 -4.87 -3.31
N VAL A 36 5.25 -4.31 -2.58
CA VAL A 36 6.67 -4.69 -2.66
C VAL A 36 6.86 -6.15 -2.23
N ASP A 37 6.28 -6.53 -1.10
CA ASP A 37 6.36 -7.91 -0.58
C ASP A 37 5.76 -8.92 -1.57
N ALA A 38 4.57 -8.64 -2.10
CA ALA A 38 3.93 -9.49 -3.10
C ALA A 38 4.76 -9.60 -4.39
N PHE A 39 5.39 -8.51 -4.82
CA PHE A 39 6.24 -8.52 -6.02
C PHE A 39 7.52 -9.32 -5.83
N LEU A 40 8.17 -9.20 -4.67
CA LEU A 40 9.42 -9.91 -4.38
C LEU A 40 9.19 -11.40 -4.12
N THR A 41 8.08 -11.76 -3.48
CA THR A 41 7.74 -13.16 -3.16
C THR A 41 7.03 -13.89 -4.30
N GLY A 42 6.37 -13.16 -5.21
CA GLY A 42 5.52 -13.74 -6.25
C GLY A 42 4.19 -14.29 -5.71
N GLU A 43 3.86 -14.01 -4.46
CA GLU A 43 2.67 -14.52 -3.77
C GLU A 43 1.81 -13.37 -3.20
N THR A 44 0.69 -13.72 -2.57
CA THR A 44 -0.12 -12.72 -1.86
C THR A 44 0.60 -12.31 -0.57
N SER A 45 0.90 -11.02 -0.43
CA SER A 45 1.56 -10.47 0.77
C SER A 45 0.67 -10.54 2.01
N ASN A 46 1.26 -10.97 3.13
CA ASN A 46 0.65 -10.95 4.46
C ASN A 46 0.84 -9.62 5.21
N LEU A 47 1.57 -8.66 4.63
CA LEU A 47 1.75 -7.35 5.25
C LEU A 47 0.43 -6.56 5.31
N PRO A 48 0.21 -5.76 6.36
CA PRO A 48 -1.01 -4.99 6.51
C PRO A 48 -1.13 -3.91 5.42
N ARG A 49 -2.34 -3.72 4.92
CA ARG A 49 -2.75 -2.59 4.07
C ARG A 49 -4.00 -1.92 4.67
N PRO A 50 -4.32 -0.67 4.30
CA PRO A 50 -5.52 0.02 4.76
C PRO A 50 -6.78 -0.82 4.49
N ILE A 51 -7.69 -0.79 5.46
CA ILE A 51 -8.99 -1.44 5.33
C ILE A 51 -9.86 -0.67 4.33
N ASN A 52 -10.47 -1.40 3.40
CA ASN A 52 -11.47 -0.86 2.50
C ASN A 52 -12.84 -0.85 3.19
N PRO A 53 -13.78 0.02 2.76
CA PRO A 53 -15.14 0.04 3.29
C PRO A 53 -15.87 -1.32 3.23
N ASN A 54 -15.46 -2.20 2.31
CA ASN A 54 -16.03 -3.54 2.12
C ASN A 54 -15.23 -4.65 2.82
N ASP A 55 -14.14 -4.32 3.52
CA ASP A 55 -13.40 -5.32 4.29
C ASP A 55 -14.24 -5.75 5.49
N ARG A 56 -14.20 -7.05 5.82
CA ARG A 56 -14.99 -7.59 6.92
C ARG A 56 -14.63 -6.87 8.23
N PRO A 57 -15.62 -6.50 9.07
CA PRO A 57 -15.35 -5.92 10.38
C PRO A 57 -14.42 -6.81 11.19
N LEU A 58 -13.52 -6.19 11.97
CA LEU A 58 -12.72 -6.92 12.96
C LEU A 58 -13.69 -7.51 13.99
N THR A 59 -13.86 -8.83 13.95
CA THR A 59 -14.59 -9.57 14.97
C THR A 59 -13.68 -9.72 16.19
N VAL A 60 -14.14 -9.23 17.36
CA VAL A 60 -13.54 -9.50 18.67
C VAL A 60 -13.91 -10.90 19.13
#